data_AF-A5HXN5-F1
#
_entry.id   AF-A5HXN5-F1
#
_cell.length_a   1.000
_cell.length_b   1.000
_cell.length_c   1.000
_cell.angle_alpha   90.00
_cell.angle_beta   90.00
_cell.angle_gamma   90.00
#
_symmetry.space_group_name_H-M   'P 1'
#
loop_
_entity.id
_entity.type
_entity.pdbx_description
1 polymer ?
#
loop_
_entity_poly.entity_id
_entity_poly.type
_entity_poly.pdbx_seq_one_letter_code
_entity_poly.pdbx_strand_id
1 'polypeptide(L)'
;YFFRKIMYGQDRLQTPLLRMRDGEYNKEGDFTPVSWDAAFDIMAEKFKAALKAKGPTSVGMFGSGQWTVMEGYAAVKLMKAGFRSNNIDPNARHCMASAVVGFMRTFGIDEPMGCYDDIEATDAFVLWGSNMAEMHPI
;
A
#
# COMPACT_ATOMS: atom_id res chain seq x y z
N TYR A 1 -11.06 -22.20 5.88
CA TYR A 1 -11.03 -23.23 4.82
C TYR A 1 -10.43 -22.75 3.47
N PHE A 2 -10.72 -21.54 2.98
CA PHE A 2 -10.24 -21.06 1.66
C PHE A 2 -8.91 -20.30 1.65
N PHE A 3 -8.42 -19.82 2.80
CA PHE A 3 -7.15 -19.08 2.90
C PHE A 3 -5.97 -19.83 2.24
N ARG A 4 -5.89 -21.15 2.41
CA ARG A 4 -4.87 -22.01 1.79
C ARG A 4 -4.85 -21.99 0.25
N LYS A 5 -5.84 -21.38 -0.42
CA LYS A 5 -5.93 -21.33 -1.89
C LYS A 5 -5.44 -20.01 -2.50
N ILE A 6 -5.39 -18.92 -1.72
CA ILE A 6 -5.15 -17.56 -2.27
C ILE A 6 -3.80 -17.42 -2.96
N MET A 7 -2.86 -18.32 -2.65
CA MET A 7 -1.54 -18.31 -3.25
C MET A 7 -1.41 -19.15 -4.53
N TYR A 8 -2.41 -19.95 -4.91
CA TYR A 8 -2.25 -20.97 -5.97
C TYR A 8 -3.14 -20.72 -7.19
N GLY A 9 -3.47 -19.45 -7.47
CA GLY A 9 -4.04 -19.06 -8.77
C GLY A 9 -3.08 -19.42 -9.91
N GLN A 10 -3.61 -19.89 -11.04
CA GLN A 10 -2.82 -20.39 -12.17
C GLN A 10 -1.97 -19.30 -12.84
N ASP A 11 -2.38 -18.04 -12.70
CA ASP A 11 -1.84 -16.85 -13.34
C ASP A 11 -0.97 -16.00 -12.40
N ARG A 12 -0.46 -16.58 -11.32
CA ARG A 12 0.50 -15.91 -10.43
C ARG A 12 1.69 -15.40 -11.24
N LEU A 13 1.96 -14.09 -11.17
CA LEU A 13 3.11 -13.45 -11.80
C LEU A 13 4.42 -14.13 -11.33
N GLN A 14 5.23 -14.59 -12.29
CA GLN A 14 6.50 -15.29 -12.04
C GLN A 14 7.72 -14.46 -12.43
N THR A 15 7.56 -13.48 -13.33
CA THR A 15 8.64 -12.66 -13.87
C THR A 15 8.21 -11.19 -13.95
N PRO A 16 9.15 -10.24 -13.85
CA PRO A 16 8.89 -8.86 -14.20
C PRO A 16 8.34 -8.74 -15.63
N LEU A 17 7.35 -7.87 -15.82
CA LEU A 17 6.76 -7.55 -17.12
C LEU A 17 6.99 -6.07 -17.40
N LEU A 18 7.62 -5.78 -18.53
CA LEU A 18 7.89 -4.40 -18.99
C LEU A 18 7.17 -4.15 -20.30
N ARG A 19 6.64 -2.94 -20.50
CA ARG A 19 6.09 -2.56 -21.81
C ARG A 19 7.21 -2.28 -22.79
N MET A 20 7.25 -3.07 -23.86
CA MET A 20 8.34 -3.04 -24.85
C MET A 20 7.80 -2.84 -26.27
N ARG A 21 8.55 -2.12 -27.09
CA ARG A 21 8.37 -2.04 -28.55
C ARG A 21 9.76 -1.93 -29.18
N ASP A 22 10.01 -2.70 -30.25
CA ASP A 22 11.28 -2.72 -30.98
C ASP A 22 12.53 -2.94 -30.09
N GLY A 23 12.38 -3.75 -29.03
CA GLY A 23 13.47 -4.10 -28.12
C GLY A 23 13.75 -3.09 -27.01
N GLU A 24 13.00 -1.99 -26.93
CA GLU A 24 13.19 -0.93 -25.94
C GLU A 24 11.92 -0.67 -25.12
N TYR A 25 12.08 -0.04 -23.95
CA TYR A 25 10.95 0.43 -23.14
C TYR A 25 10.11 1.41 -23.96
N ASN A 26 8.81 1.13 -24.07
CA ASN A 26 7.87 1.99 -24.76
C ASN A 26 6.53 2.01 -24.02
N LYS A 27 5.98 3.20 -23.78
CA LYS A 27 4.75 3.36 -22.98
C LYS A 27 3.52 2.75 -23.66
N GLU A 28 3.49 2.76 -24.99
CA GLU A 28 2.47 2.14 -25.82
C GLU A 28 2.87 0.71 -26.28
N GLY A 29 3.90 0.12 -25.68
CA GLY A 29 4.32 -1.26 -25.93
C GLY A 29 3.49 -2.31 -25.18
N ASP A 30 3.63 -3.56 -25.62
CA ASP A 30 3.02 -4.72 -24.99
C ASP A 30 3.89 -5.28 -23.85
N PHE A 31 3.25 -5.92 -22.87
CA PHE A 31 3.96 -6.54 -21.75
C PHE A 31 4.81 -7.71 -22.22
N THR A 32 6.11 -7.59 -22.01
CA THR A 32 7.10 -8.61 -22.34
C THR A 32 7.88 -8.98 -21.08
N PRO A 33 8.14 -10.28 -20.81
CA PRO A 33 8.99 -10.71 -19.71
C PRO A 33 10.40 -10.13 -19.80
N VAL A 34 10.94 -9.63 -18.68
CA VAL A 34 12.31 -9.13 -18.57
C VAL A 34 12.99 -9.65 -17.29
N SER A 35 14.31 -9.54 -17.21
CA SER A 35 15.04 -9.84 -15.97
C SER A 35 14.78 -8.79 -14.88
N TRP A 36 15.06 -9.14 -13.63
CA TRP A 36 15.02 -8.18 -12.53
C TRP A 36 15.99 -7.01 -12.72
N ASP A 37 17.19 -7.28 -13.23
CA ASP A 37 18.17 -6.23 -13.51
C ASP A 37 17.63 -5.22 -14.54
N ALA A 38 17.06 -5.70 -15.66
CA ALA A 38 16.47 -4.83 -16.67
C ALA A 38 15.28 -4.03 -16.13
N ALA A 39 14.45 -4.64 -15.28
CA ALA A 39 13.34 -3.94 -14.62
C ALA A 39 13.85 -2.81 -13.71
N PHE A 40 14.86 -3.10 -12.87
CA PHE A 40 15.44 -2.10 -11.97
C PHE A 40 16.25 -1.03 -12.71
N ASP A 41 16.93 -1.34 -13.80
CA ASP A 41 17.65 -0.37 -14.63
C ASP A 41 16.70 0.70 -15.16
N ILE A 42 15.55 0.29 -15.73
CA ILE A 42 14.53 1.22 -16.22
C ILE A 42 13.91 2.02 -15.06
N MET A 43 13.59 1.37 -13.94
CA MET A 43 13.08 2.09 -12.75
C MET A 43 14.07 3.16 -12.27
N ALA A 44 15.35 2.80 -12.15
CA ALA A 44 16.40 3.70 -11.68
C ALA A 44 16.62 4.87 -12.67
N GLU A 45 16.63 4.61 -13.97
CA GLU A 45 16.71 5.63 -15.01
C GLU A 45 15.55 6.64 -14.87
N LYS A 46 14.30 6.16 -14.81
CA LYS A 46 13.12 7.04 -14.72
C LYS A 46 13.07 7.83 -13.42
N PHE A 47 13.39 7.21 -12.28
CA PHE A 47 13.44 7.91 -10.99
C PHE A 47 14.54 8.98 -10.98
N LYS A 48 15.76 8.67 -11.44
CA LYS A 48 16.86 9.64 -11.52
C LYS A 48 16.50 10.80 -12.46
N ALA A 49 15.89 10.52 -13.60
CA ALA A 49 15.44 11.55 -14.54
C ALA A 49 14.38 12.47 -13.92
N ALA A 50 13.36 11.92 -13.27
CA ALA A 50 12.31 12.69 -12.59
C ALA A 50 12.90 13.57 -11.46
N LEU A 51 13.72 12.98 -10.59
CA LEU A 51 14.40 13.69 -9.50
C LEU A 51 15.29 14.81 -10.02
N LYS A 52 16.06 14.58 -11.10
CA LYS A 52 16.91 15.61 -11.72
C LYS A 52 16.08 16.75 -12.32
N ALA A 53 14.96 16.45 -12.96
CA ALA A 53 14.16 17.44 -13.68
C ALA A 53 13.24 18.25 -12.77
N LYS A 54 12.63 17.63 -11.75
CA LYS A 54 11.54 18.21 -10.96
C LYS A 54 11.69 18.02 -9.45
N GLY A 55 12.76 17.36 -9.00
CA GLY A 55 13.00 17.12 -7.58
C GLY A 55 12.07 16.08 -6.94
N PRO A 56 12.12 15.94 -5.60
CA PRO A 56 11.43 14.89 -4.83
C PRO A 56 9.90 14.86 -4.96
N THR A 57 9.27 15.98 -5.30
CA THR A 57 7.80 16.07 -5.43
C THR A 57 7.27 15.41 -6.70
N SER A 58 8.16 14.98 -7.61
CA SER A 58 7.81 14.32 -8.87
C SER A 58 7.83 12.80 -8.84
N VAL A 59 8.33 12.21 -7.74
CA VAL A 59 8.30 10.77 -7.49
C VAL A 59 7.27 10.47 -6.41
N GLY A 60 6.74 9.26 -6.39
CA GLY A 60 5.75 8.86 -5.39
C GLY A 60 5.60 7.36 -5.25
N MET A 61 4.94 6.94 -4.18
CA MET A 61 4.64 5.56 -3.85
C MET A 61 3.22 5.48 -3.29
N PHE A 62 2.42 4.54 -3.79
CA PHE A 62 1.12 4.24 -3.20
C PHE A 62 1.23 2.92 -2.44
N GLY A 63 1.12 2.99 -1.11
CA GLY A 63 1.36 1.87 -0.20
C GLY A 63 0.11 1.07 0.14
N SER A 64 0.24 0.15 1.09
CA SER A 64 -0.87 -0.69 1.53
C SER A 64 -0.87 -0.95 3.03
N GLY A 65 -2.05 -0.96 3.64
CA GLY A 65 -2.27 -1.49 5.00
C GLY A 65 -2.15 -3.02 5.09
N GLN A 66 -2.01 -3.70 3.95
CA GLN A 66 -1.76 -5.15 3.87
C GLN A 66 -0.26 -5.49 3.83
N TRP A 67 0.61 -4.47 3.86
CA TRP A 67 2.04 -4.71 4.05
C TRP A 67 2.31 -5.29 5.43
N THR A 68 3.41 -6.03 5.52
CA THR A 68 4.04 -6.28 6.82
C THR A 68 4.51 -4.94 7.40
N VAL A 69 4.60 -4.88 8.74
CA VAL A 69 5.11 -3.70 9.45
C VAL A 69 6.50 -3.28 8.91
N MET A 70 7.35 -4.26 8.61
CA MET A 70 8.72 -4.02 8.15
C MET A 70 8.79 -3.48 6.71
N GLU A 71 7.92 -3.95 5.81
CA GLU A 71 7.80 -3.39 4.46
C GLU A 71 7.36 -1.93 4.50
N GLY A 72 6.33 -1.62 5.29
CA GLY A 72 5.87 -0.24 5.48
C GLY A 72 6.96 0.67 6.05
N TYR A 73 7.70 0.19 7.05
CA TYR A 73 8.82 0.93 7.64
C TYR A 73 9.96 1.17 6.63
N ALA A 74 10.34 0.14 5.85
CA ALA A 74 11.35 0.26 4.81
C ALA A 74 10.93 1.25 3.71
N ALA A 75 9.67 1.18 3.26
CA ALA A 75 9.10 2.11 2.28
C ALA A 75 9.12 3.56 2.77
N VAL A 76 8.74 3.80 4.03
CA VAL A 76 8.78 5.13 4.66
C VAL A 76 10.21 5.66 4.72
N LYS A 77 11.19 4.83 5.11
CA LYS A 77 12.62 5.25 5.10
C LYS A 77 13.12 5.56 3.70
N LEU A 78 12.82 4.71 2.72
CA LEU A 78 13.20 4.94 1.33
C LEU A 78 12.66 6.27 0.81
N MET A 79 11.37 6.53 1.00
CA MET A 79 10.71 7.74 0.49
C MET A 79 11.11 8.99 1.27
N LYS A 80 10.97 8.98 2.59
CA LYS A 80 11.13 10.20 3.41
C LYS A 80 12.60 10.53 3.69
N ALA A 81 13.44 9.53 3.97
CA ALA A 81 14.85 9.76 4.28
C ALA A 81 15.75 9.64 3.04
N GLY A 82 15.49 8.66 2.16
CA GLY A 82 16.26 8.46 0.94
C GLY A 82 15.94 9.49 -0.14
N PHE A 83 14.74 9.41 -0.73
CA PHE A 83 14.32 10.31 -1.80
C PHE A 83 13.88 11.70 -1.32
N ARG A 84 13.76 11.89 -0.01
CA ARG A 84 13.32 13.15 0.61
C ARG A 84 11.95 13.62 0.09
N SER A 85 11.08 12.66 -0.17
CA SER A 85 9.71 12.88 -0.67
C SER A 85 8.69 12.42 0.35
N ASN A 86 7.65 13.24 0.54
CA ASN A 86 6.47 12.88 1.33
C ASN A 86 5.34 12.32 0.49
N ASN A 87 5.55 12.08 -0.82
CA ASN A 87 4.58 11.47 -1.72
C ASN A 87 4.51 9.96 -1.49
N ILE A 88 4.19 9.56 -0.26
CA ILE A 88 3.91 8.18 0.13
C ILE A 88 2.60 8.20 0.92
N ASP A 89 1.58 7.52 0.41
CA ASP A 89 0.27 7.40 1.06
C ASP A 89 -0.32 6.01 0.78
N PRO A 90 -0.97 5.35 1.75
CA PRO A 90 -1.48 3.99 1.58
C PRO A 90 -2.93 3.93 1.12
N ASN A 91 -3.38 2.77 0.65
CA ASN A 91 -4.81 2.50 0.47
C ASN A 91 -5.67 2.74 1.73
N ALA A 92 -5.08 2.63 2.93
CA ALA A 92 -5.72 2.95 4.21
C ALA A 92 -6.22 4.42 4.30
N ARG A 93 -5.72 5.33 3.44
CA ARG A 93 -6.29 6.67 3.24
C ARG A 93 -7.79 6.62 2.92
N HIS A 94 -8.20 5.63 2.12
CA HIS A 94 -9.60 5.43 1.73
C HIS A 94 -10.43 4.72 2.81
N CYS A 95 -9.82 4.32 3.93
CA CYS A 95 -10.46 3.54 4.97
C CYS A 95 -10.44 4.29 6.31
N MET A 96 -9.27 4.43 6.94
CA MET A 96 -9.17 4.83 8.34
C MET A 96 -8.87 6.32 8.55
N ALA A 97 -8.60 7.09 7.49
CA ALA A 97 -8.16 8.48 7.63
C ALA A 97 -9.13 9.37 8.44
N SER A 98 -10.45 9.21 8.26
CA SER A 98 -11.45 9.96 9.03
C SER A 98 -11.44 9.59 10.51
N ALA A 99 -11.27 8.30 10.83
CA ALA A 99 -11.17 7.82 12.20
C ALA A 99 -9.92 8.37 12.88
N VAL A 100 -8.74 8.23 12.23
CA VAL A 100 -7.46 8.75 12.75
C VAL A 100 -7.55 10.25 13.07
N VAL A 101 -8.10 11.06 12.16
CA VAL A 101 -8.28 12.50 12.40
C VAL A 101 -9.26 12.76 13.56
N GLY A 102 -10.32 11.96 13.69
CA GLY A 102 -11.24 12.02 14.83
C GLY A 102 -10.54 11.74 16.17
N PHE A 103 -9.71 10.69 16.22
CA PHE A 103 -8.91 10.33 17.40
C PHE A 103 -7.93 11.43 17.76
N MET A 104 -7.12 11.90 16.81
CA MET A 104 -6.15 12.98 17.06
C MET A 104 -6.79 14.27 17.56
N ARG A 105 -7.99 14.61 17.07
CA ARG A 105 -8.73 15.81 17.51
C ARG A 105 -9.32 15.68 18.92
N THR A 106 -9.76 14.48 19.28
CA THR A 106 -10.51 14.26 20.53
C THR A 106 -9.59 13.84 21.68
N PHE A 107 -8.60 13.00 21.39
CA PHE A 107 -7.76 12.34 22.39
C PHE A 107 -6.27 12.67 22.25
N GLY A 108 -5.84 13.23 21.11
CA GLY A 108 -4.42 13.56 20.86
C GLY A 108 -3.52 12.34 20.61
N ILE A 109 -4.10 11.13 20.59
CA ILE A 109 -3.45 9.86 20.27
C ILE A 109 -4.42 9.02 19.43
N ASP A 110 -3.88 8.18 18.56
CA ASP A 110 -4.65 7.33 17.65
C ASP A 110 -5.05 5.99 18.29
N GLU A 111 -5.95 5.27 17.61
CA GLU A 111 -6.50 3.94 17.93
C GLU A 111 -7.51 3.88 19.10
N PRO A 112 -8.38 2.84 19.14
CA PRO A 112 -9.36 2.66 20.21
C PRO A 112 -8.72 2.46 21.59
N MET A 113 -9.41 2.92 22.65
CA MET A 113 -9.01 2.68 24.05
C MET A 113 -9.55 1.37 24.65
N GLY A 114 -10.58 0.78 24.01
CA GLY A 114 -11.18 -0.50 24.42
C GLY A 114 -10.56 -1.69 23.69
N CYS A 115 -11.15 -2.87 23.87
CA CYS A 115 -10.70 -4.10 23.22
C CYS A 115 -11.86 -5.05 22.94
N TYR A 116 -11.59 -6.24 22.38
CA TYR A 116 -12.65 -7.17 22.03
C TYR A 116 -13.37 -7.77 23.24
N ASP A 117 -12.74 -7.83 24.41
CA ASP A 117 -13.36 -8.31 25.66
C ASP A 117 -14.59 -7.47 26.08
N ASP A 118 -14.73 -6.25 25.56
CA ASP A 118 -15.91 -5.41 25.76
C ASP A 118 -17.18 -6.02 25.12
N ILE A 119 -17.03 -6.93 24.14
CA ILE A 119 -18.12 -7.64 23.49
C ILE A 119 -18.83 -8.57 24.49
N GLU A 120 -18.08 -9.27 25.35
CA GLU A 120 -18.64 -10.16 26.36
C GLU A 120 -19.15 -9.42 27.61
N ALA A 121 -18.71 -8.17 27.81
CA ALA A 121 -19.03 -7.37 28.99
C ALA A 121 -20.19 -6.39 28.80
N THR A 122 -20.58 -6.09 27.56
CA THR A 122 -21.61 -5.07 27.28
C THR A 122 -23.04 -5.61 27.36
N ASP A 123 -23.96 -4.77 27.83
CA ASP A 123 -25.40 -5.05 27.80
C ASP A 123 -26.07 -4.64 26.47
N ALA A 124 -25.40 -3.82 25.66
CA ALA A 124 -25.97 -3.26 24.43
C ALA A 124 -24.92 -3.03 23.34
N PHE A 125 -25.35 -3.23 22.08
CA PHE A 125 -24.59 -2.90 20.88
C PHE A 125 -25.34 -1.86 20.04
N VAL A 126 -24.62 -0.84 19.57
CA VAL A 126 -25.15 0.16 18.63
C VAL A 126 -24.23 0.23 17.42
N LEU A 127 -24.73 -0.22 16.26
CA LEU A 127 -23.98 -0.30 15.02
C LEU A 127 -24.30 0.91 14.13
N TRP A 128 -23.39 1.89 14.07
CA TRP A 128 -23.54 3.09 13.25
C TRP A 128 -23.15 2.84 11.79
N GLY A 129 -24.00 2.09 11.08
CA GLY A 129 -23.78 1.74 9.66
C GLY A 129 -22.78 0.60 9.44
N SER A 130 -22.26 0.00 10.52
CA SER A 130 -21.35 -1.15 10.46
C SER A 130 -22.09 -2.42 10.03
N ASN A 131 -21.77 -2.97 8.86
CA ASN A 131 -22.21 -4.31 8.46
C ASN A 131 -21.25 -5.37 9.04
N MET A 132 -21.35 -5.63 10.34
CA MET A 132 -20.43 -6.56 11.01
C MET A 132 -20.62 -8.01 10.54
N ALA A 133 -21.84 -8.39 10.17
CA ALA A 133 -22.17 -9.75 9.73
C ALA A 133 -21.30 -10.23 8.54
N GLU A 134 -20.92 -9.34 7.63
CA GLU A 134 -20.12 -9.69 6.45
C GLU A 134 -18.68 -9.17 6.50
N MET A 135 -18.43 -8.03 7.15
CA MET A 135 -17.11 -7.37 7.12
C MET A 135 -16.26 -7.63 8.37
N HIS A 136 -16.85 -8.04 9.49
CA HIS A 136 -16.14 -8.46 10.71
C HIS A 136 -16.82 -9.70 11.32
N PRO A 137 -16.72 -10.88 10.68
CA PRO A 137 -17.62 -12.01 10.98
C PRO A 137 -17.31 -12.80 12.27
N ILE A 138 -16.12 -12.60 12.85
CA ILE A 138 -15.69 -13.22 14.12
C ILE A 138 -15.84 -12.15 15.19
#